data_AF-A0AA95GBR0-F1
#
_entry.id   AF-A0AA95GBR0-F1
#
_cell.length_a   1.000
_cell.length_b   1.000
_cell.length_c   1.000
_cell.angle_alpha   90.00
_cell.angle_beta   90.00
_cell.angle_gamma   90.00
#
_symmetry.space_group_name_H-M   'P 1'
#
loop_
_entity.id
_entity.type
_entity.pdbx_description
1 polymer ?
#
loop_
_entity_poly.entity_id
_entity_poly.type
_entity_poly.pdbx_seq_one_letter_code
_entity_poly.pdbx_strand_id
1 'polypeptide(L)'
;MLRTAIVNLALYQARRISSSWLKEQQDCAGFIRFAYKEALKKRTLKQRNILQIPEKLYFPSVSEEARSLFPNFPNIWEISNSKYSSFADAENLVTYNFEYVSKNVNDLLPGDILAFNKNSNALEPWHLMLYVGKVYNKSLVMYHNGGKGKNAKIRIVSINDLLNSPDPQWLPNNRNPFFVGIYKWKMFQDIKKL
;
A
#
# COMPACT_ATOMS: atom_id res chain seq x y z
N MET A 1 0.91 6.00 14.69
CA MET A 1 1.71 6.99 13.95
C MET A 1 1.98 6.56 12.50
N LEU A 2 2.73 5.49 12.25
CA LEU A 2 3.11 5.09 10.88
C LEU A 2 1.93 4.67 9.96
N ARG A 3 1.01 3.83 10.46
CA ARG A 3 -0.21 3.46 9.71
C ARG A 3 -0.99 4.69 9.23
N THR A 4 -1.16 5.68 10.12
CA THR A 4 -1.80 6.96 9.80
C THR A 4 -1.06 7.73 8.70
N ALA A 5 0.28 7.77 8.74
CA ALA A 5 1.07 8.43 7.71
C ALA A 5 0.90 7.77 6.33
N ILE A 6 0.92 6.44 6.28
CA ILE A 6 0.69 5.63 5.06
C ILE A 6 -0.69 5.94 4.48
N VAL A 7 -1.73 5.84 5.31
CA VAL A 7 -3.12 6.09 4.92
C VAL A 7 -3.32 7.50 4.40
N ASN A 8 -2.80 8.50 5.11
CA ASN A 8 -2.92 9.88 4.68
C ASN A 8 -2.20 10.09 3.34
N LEU A 9 -0.98 9.59 3.16
CA LEU A 9 -0.26 9.66 1.90
C LEU A 9 -1.05 9.04 0.74
N ALA A 10 -1.63 7.86 0.95
CA ALA A 10 -2.47 7.20 -0.02
C ALA A 10 -3.69 8.06 -0.42
N LEU A 11 -4.39 8.63 0.55
CA LEU A 11 -5.53 9.53 0.33
C LEU A 11 -5.15 10.76 -0.50
N TYR A 12 -3.97 11.35 -0.26
CA TYR A 12 -3.49 12.49 -1.05
C TYR A 12 -3.13 12.09 -2.49
N GLN A 13 -2.46 10.95 -2.67
CA GLN A 13 -2.11 10.46 -4.00
C GLN A 13 -3.33 10.17 -4.87
N ALA A 14 -4.48 9.82 -4.28
CA ALA A 14 -5.71 9.67 -5.05
C ALA A 14 -6.35 10.99 -5.50
N ARG A 15 -6.08 12.09 -4.80
CA ARG A 15 -6.54 13.42 -5.24
C ARG A 15 -5.68 13.93 -6.39
N ARG A 16 -4.37 13.75 -6.29
CA ARG A 16 -3.41 14.12 -7.33
C ARG A 16 -2.15 13.27 -7.19
N ILE A 17 -1.78 12.59 -8.26
CA ILE A 17 -0.54 11.81 -8.32
C ILE A 17 0.65 12.78 -8.18
N SER A 18 1.46 12.63 -7.13
CA SER A 18 2.70 13.39 -6.95
C SER A 18 3.71 13.09 -8.07
N SER A 19 4.46 14.12 -8.47
CA SER A 19 5.57 13.99 -9.44
C SER A 19 6.72 13.12 -8.96
N SER A 20 6.83 12.85 -7.65
CA SER A 20 7.80 11.89 -7.10
C SER A 20 7.44 10.43 -7.36
N TRP A 21 6.21 10.15 -7.79
CA TRP A 21 5.83 8.80 -8.19
C TRP A 21 6.24 8.56 -9.65
N LEU A 22 7.37 7.89 -9.82
CA LEU A 22 7.94 7.52 -11.13
C LEU A 22 6.89 6.85 -12.02
N LYS A 23 6.78 7.31 -13.27
CA LYS A 23 5.73 6.87 -14.21
C LYS A 23 5.78 5.37 -14.46
N GLU A 24 6.98 4.81 -14.50
CA GLU A 24 7.26 3.38 -14.72
C GLU A 24 6.80 2.51 -13.55
N GLN A 25 6.51 3.13 -12.39
CA GLN A 25 6.01 2.45 -11.20
C GLN A 25 4.56 2.85 -10.88
N GLN A 26 3.83 3.50 -11.78
CA GLN A 26 2.41 3.83 -11.57
C GLN A 26 1.55 2.59 -11.84
N ASP A 27 1.67 1.61 -10.95
CA ASP A 27 0.95 0.34 -10.95
C ASP A 27 0.37 0.06 -9.54
N CYS A 28 -0.34 -1.05 -9.36
CA CYS A 28 -0.97 -1.36 -8.07
C CYS A 28 0.05 -1.55 -6.94
N ALA A 29 1.16 -2.24 -7.20
CA ALA A 29 2.22 -2.44 -6.23
C ALA A 29 3.04 -1.17 -6.02
N GLY A 30 3.21 -0.34 -7.04
CA GLY A 30 3.91 0.93 -6.97
C GLY A 30 3.17 1.95 -6.13
N PHE A 31 1.84 1.89 -6.09
CA PHE A 31 1.05 2.67 -5.15
C PHE A 31 1.37 2.30 -3.70
N ILE A 32 1.44 1.00 -3.40
CA ILE A 32 1.86 0.49 -2.10
C ILE A 32 3.30 0.92 -1.80
N ARG A 33 4.24 0.68 -2.73
CA ARG A 33 5.65 1.08 -2.56
C ARG A 33 5.77 2.56 -2.23
N PHE A 34 5.07 3.41 -2.98
CA PHE A 34 5.09 4.86 -2.80
C PHE A 34 4.58 5.24 -1.39
N ALA A 35 3.37 4.79 -1.02
CA ALA A 35 2.74 5.19 0.24
C ALA A 35 3.57 4.80 1.46
N TYR A 36 4.16 3.61 1.44
CA TYR A 36 4.97 3.10 2.55
C TYR A 36 6.35 3.73 2.60
N LYS A 37 7.05 3.82 1.46
CA LYS A 37 8.38 4.43 1.41
C LYS A 37 8.34 5.91 1.77
N GLU A 38 7.37 6.66 1.27
CA GLU A 38 7.21 8.08 1.63
C GLU A 38 6.81 8.27 3.09
N ALA A 39 6.08 7.32 3.70
CA ALA A 39 5.73 7.39 5.11
C ALA A 39 6.96 7.33 6.03
N LEU A 40 8.04 6.65 5.60
CA LEU A 40 9.29 6.59 6.36
C LEU A 40 10.14 7.86 6.28
N LYS A 41 9.98 8.68 5.23
CA LYS A 41 10.88 9.82 4.98
C LYS A 41 10.63 10.98 5.95
N LYS A 42 11.67 11.78 6.20
CA LYS A 42 11.56 12.99 7.03
C LYS A 42 10.68 14.00 6.31
N ARG A 43 9.71 14.58 7.01
CA ARG A 43 8.75 15.50 6.40
C ARG A 43 9.23 16.95 6.50
N THR A 44 10.24 17.30 5.71
CA THR A 44 10.70 18.70 5.56
C THR A 44 9.67 19.55 4.79
N LEU A 45 9.76 20.87 4.87
CA LEU A 45 8.93 21.79 4.06
C LEU A 45 9.03 21.49 2.55
N LYS A 46 10.26 21.26 2.07
CA LYS A 46 10.52 20.84 0.68
C LYS A 46 9.74 19.57 0.31
N GLN A 47 9.75 18.56 1.19
CA GLN A 47 9.03 17.31 0.96
C GLN A 47 7.51 17.49 0.97
N ARG A 48 6.99 18.35 1.86
CA ARG A 48 5.56 18.71 1.87
C ARG A 48 5.13 19.35 0.56
N ASN A 49 5.94 20.25 0.01
CA ASN A 49 5.66 20.91 -1.27
C ASN A 49 5.65 19.92 -2.44
N ILE A 50 6.62 19.01 -2.49
CA ILE A 50 6.71 17.95 -3.52
C ILE A 50 5.50 17.00 -3.46
N LEU A 51 5.07 16.64 -2.25
CA LEU A 51 3.90 15.80 -2.02
C LEU A 51 2.57 16.59 -2.05
N GLN A 52 2.63 17.92 -2.19
CA GLN A 52 1.51 18.87 -2.14
C GLN A 52 0.60 18.66 -0.92
N ILE A 53 1.23 18.45 0.23
CA ILE A 53 0.54 18.19 1.50
C ILE A 53 0.33 19.52 2.23
N PRO A 54 -0.90 19.86 2.66
CA PRO A 54 -1.17 21.08 3.43
C PRO A 54 -0.30 21.18 4.69
N GLU A 55 0.24 22.35 4.97
CA GLU A 55 1.08 22.58 6.15
C GLU A 55 0.36 22.25 7.46
N LYS A 56 -0.92 22.61 7.55
CA LYS A 56 -1.79 22.37 8.72
C LYS A 56 -2.05 20.89 9.01
N LEU A 57 -1.76 19.97 8.09
CA LEU A 57 -1.94 18.55 8.36
C LEU A 57 -0.74 17.99 9.11
N TYR A 58 -1.00 17.48 10.32
CA TYR A 58 -0.02 16.71 11.05
C TYR A 58 0.25 15.39 10.33
N PHE A 59 1.52 15.17 9.99
CA PHE A 59 2.02 13.89 9.52
C PHE A 59 3.09 13.44 10.51
N PRO A 60 2.85 12.35 11.25
CA PRO A 60 3.87 11.86 12.15
C PRO A 60 5.10 11.46 11.34
N SER A 61 6.26 12.01 11.71
CA SER A 61 7.53 11.55 11.17
C SER A 61 7.91 10.22 11.79
N VAL A 62 8.46 9.32 11.00
CA VAL A 62 9.17 8.15 11.53
C VAL A 62 10.50 8.63 12.12
N SER A 63 10.80 8.16 13.32
CA SER A 63 12.03 8.49 14.04
C SER A 63 13.25 7.94 13.32
N GLU A 64 14.46 8.42 13.66
CA GLU A 64 15.69 7.92 13.02
C GLU A 64 15.98 6.48 13.45
N GLU A 65 15.61 6.11 14.68
CA GLU A 65 15.68 4.75 15.23
C GLU A 65 14.78 3.79 14.46
N ALA A 66 13.56 4.23 14.10
CA ALA A 66 12.68 3.40 13.28
C ALA A 66 13.18 3.25 11.83
N ARG A 67 14.04 4.16 11.35
CA ARG A 67 14.73 3.98 10.05
C ARG A 67 15.94 3.07 10.15
N SER A 68 16.67 3.06 11.27
CA SER A 68 17.84 2.19 11.45
C SER A 68 17.47 0.71 11.52
N LEU A 69 16.19 0.38 11.77
CA LEU A 69 15.65 -0.97 11.61
C LEU A 69 15.74 -1.51 10.16
N PHE A 70 15.92 -0.65 9.16
CA PHE A 70 16.09 -1.06 7.76
C PHE A 70 17.58 -1.19 7.43
N PRO A 71 18.12 -2.40 7.20
CA PRO A 71 19.57 -2.60 7.05
C PRO A 71 20.23 -1.77 5.95
N ASN A 72 19.50 -1.49 4.87
CA ASN A 72 20.01 -0.83 3.68
C ASN A 72 19.19 0.42 3.30
N PHE A 73 18.64 1.16 4.27
CA PHE A 73 17.85 2.37 3.97
C PHE A 73 18.58 3.30 2.97
N PRO A 74 17.95 3.77 1.88
CA PRO A 74 16.51 3.77 1.58
C PRO A 74 15.98 2.56 0.79
N ASN A 75 16.77 1.49 0.65
CA ASN A 75 16.35 0.21 0.08
C ASN A 75 15.62 -0.58 1.17
N ILE A 76 14.30 -0.44 1.21
CA ILE A 76 13.47 -1.01 2.28
C ILE A 76 12.75 -2.29 1.88
N TRP A 77 12.80 -2.68 0.60
CA TRP A 77 12.06 -3.83 0.10
C TRP A 77 12.97 -5.05 0.00
N GLU A 78 12.67 -6.08 0.77
CA GLU A 78 13.32 -7.37 0.61
C GLU A 78 12.84 -8.04 -0.68
N ILE A 79 13.76 -8.57 -1.48
CA ILE A 79 13.47 -9.23 -2.77
C ILE A 79 13.93 -10.69 -2.82
N SER A 80 14.80 -11.10 -1.89
CA SER A 80 15.23 -12.49 -1.70
C SER A 80 16.08 -12.57 -0.44
N ASN A 81 15.81 -13.48 0.50
CA ASN A 81 16.66 -13.81 1.66
C ASN A 81 17.65 -12.71 2.11
N SER A 82 17.17 -11.67 2.78
CA SER A 82 17.93 -10.52 3.29
C SER A 82 18.61 -9.62 2.25
N LYS A 83 18.29 -9.75 0.97
CA LYS A 83 18.66 -8.80 -0.10
C LYS A 83 17.59 -7.74 -0.23
N TYR A 84 18.00 -6.49 -0.12
CA TYR A 84 17.11 -5.33 -0.16
C TYR A 84 17.29 -4.49 -1.42
N SER A 85 16.20 -3.90 -1.90
CA SER A 85 16.14 -3.06 -3.09
C SER A 85 15.26 -1.83 -2.87
N SER A 86 15.44 -0.83 -3.72
CA SER A 86 14.55 0.33 -3.80
C SER A 86 13.20 -0.01 -4.45
N PHE A 87 13.10 -1.18 -5.08
CA PHE A 87 11.95 -1.69 -5.82
C PHE A 87 11.70 -3.18 -5.50
N ALA A 88 10.43 -3.56 -5.41
CA ALA A 88 9.94 -4.93 -5.37
C ALA A 88 8.61 -4.99 -6.11
N ASP A 89 8.40 -5.95 -7.01
CA ASP A 89 7.09 -6.18 -7.63
C ASP A 89 6.05 -6.67 -6.61
N ALA A 90 4.81 -6.85 -7.06
CA ALA A 90 3.71 -7.25 -6.19
C ALA A 90 3.96 -8.59 -5.49
N GLU A 91 4.57 -9.56 -6.18
CA GLU A 91 4.88 -10.88 -5.65
C GLU A 91 5.92 -10.78 -4.53
N ASN A 92 7.04 -10.10 -4.79
CA ASN A 92 8.10 -9.89 -3.82
C ASN A 92 7.62 -9.08 -2.60
N LEU A 93 6.71 -8.12 -2.79
CA LEU A 93 6.06 -7.43 -1.67
C LEU A 93 5.30 -8.43 -0.79
N VAL A 94 4.38 -9.19 -1.37
CA VAL A 94 3.54 -10.14 -0.62
C VAL A 94 4.37 -11.23 0.05
N THR A 95 5.37 -11.77 -0.66
CA THR A 95 6.21 -12.89 -0.19
C THR A 95 7.17 -12.48 0.93
N TYR A 96 7.92 -11.40 0.74
CA TYR A 96 9.03 -11.07 1.66
C TYR A 96 8.70 -9.95 2.64
N ASN A 97 7.85 -8.99 2.28
CA ASN A 97 7.71 -7.75 3.04
C ASN A 97 6.44 -7.72 3.91
N PHE A 98 5.45 -8.51 3.51
CA PHE A 98 4.15 -8.56 4.16
C PHE A 98 3.93 -9.93 4.80
N GLU A 99 3.22 -9.96 5.92
CA GLU A 99 2.84 -11.18 6.64
C GLU A 99 1.32 -11.38 6.52
N TYR A 100 0.90 -12.63 6.32
CA TYR A 100 -0.50 -13.00 6.21
C TYR A 100 -1.24 -12.71 7.53
N VAL A 101 -2.46 -12.21 7.42
CA VAL A 101 -3.37 -11.95 8.55
C VAL A 101 -4.52 -12.96 8.52
N SER A 102 -5.41 -12.87 7.54
CA SER A 102 -6.56 -13.75 7.38
C SER A 102 -7.20 -13.57 5.99
N LYS A 103 -8.32 -14.26 5.72
CA LYS A 103 -9.22 -13.96 4.58
C LYS A 103 -10.54 -13.28 5.02
N ASN A 104 -10.63 -12.82 6.27
CA ASN A 104 -11.83 -12.16 6.80
C ASN A 104 -11.64 -10.65 6.83
N VAL A 105 -12.38 -9.92 5.99
CA VAL A 105 -12.28 -8.45 5.87
C VAL A 105 -12.55 -7.68 7.16
N ASN A 106 -13.17 -8.31 8.16
CA ASN A 106 -13.36 -7.70 9.47
C ASN A 106 -12.05 -7.59 10.27
N ASP A 107 -11.00 -8.32 9.89
CA ASP A 107 -9.69 -8.28 10.55
C ASP A 107 -8.78 -7.16 10.00
N LEU A 108 -9.25 -6.40 8.99
CA LEU A 108 -8.50 -5.33 8.36
C LEU A 108 -8.20 -4.19 9.33
N LEU A 109 -6.91 -3.81 9.42
CA LEU A 109 -6.47 -2.58 10.07
C LEU A 109 -5.97 -1.56 9.04
N PRO A 110 -6.17 -0.24 9.25
CA PRO A 110 -5.71 0.78 8.30
C PRO A 110 -4.22 0.64 8.00
N GLY A 111 -3.87 0.59 6.72
CA GLY A 111 -2.51 0.27 6.27
C GLY A 111 -2.24 -1.22 6.11
N ASP A 112 -3.23 -2.11 6.18
CA ASP A 112 -3.10 -3.48 5.66
C ASP A 112 -3.42 -3.49 4.16
N ILE A 113 -2.99 -4.54 3.46
CA ILE A 113 -3.27 -4.73 2.04
C ILE A 113 -4.16 -5.96 1.82
N LEU A 114 -5.03 -5.86 0.82
CA LEU A 114 -5.73 -7.00 0.23
C LEU A 114 -4.94 -7.44 -1.00
N ALA A 115 -4.57 -8.71 -1.05
CA ALA A 115 -3.83 -9.30 -2.16
C ALA A 115 -4.69 -10.26 -2.96
N PHE A 116 -4.72 -10.05 -4.27
CA PHE A 116 -5.33 -10.95 -5.24
C PHE A 116 -4.27 -11.50 -6.18
N ASN A 117 -4.41 -12.76 -6.60
CA ASN A 117 -3.59 -13.40 -7.62
C ASN A 117 -4.51 -14.13 -8.60
N LYS A 118 -4.44 -13.78 -9.88
CA LYS A 118 -5.28 -14.34 -10.94
C LYS A 118 -4.89 -15.76 -11.36
N ASN A 119 -3.83 -16.34 -10.78
CA ASN A 119 -3.31 -17.67 -11.08
C ASN A 119 -3.26 -17.95 -12.60
N SER A 120 -2.89 -16.93 -13.38
CA SER A 120 -2.87 -16.96 -14.83
C SER A 120 -1.46 -16.65 -15.32
N ASN A 121 -1.14 -17.08 -16.54
CA ASN A 121 0.11 -16.73 -17.23
C ASN A 121 0.15 -15.25 -17.67
N ALA A 122 -0.61 -14.37 -17.01
CA ALA A 122 -0.57 -12.94 -17.25
C ALA A 122 0.78 -12.39 -16.80
N LEU A 123 1.26 -11.36 -17.51
CA LEU A 123 2.51 -10.66 -17.15
C LEU A 123 2.47 -10.04 -15.75
N GLU A 124 1.28 -9.66 -15.26
CA GLU A 124 1.06 -9.09 -13.93
C GLU A 124 -0.12 -9.82 -13.26
N PRO A 125 0.10 -11.01 -12.66
CA PRO A 125 -0.99 -11.83 -12.12
C PRO A 125 -1.52 -11.29 -10.77
N TRP A 126 -0.75 -10.42 -10.12
CA TRP A 126 -1.05 -9.87 -8.81
C TRP A 126 -1.78 -8.54 -8.87
N HIS A 127 -2.71 -8.34 -7.92
CA HIS A 127 -3.35 -7.06 -7.70
C HIS A 127 -3.42 -6.74 -6.21
N LEU A 128 -2.95 -5.55 -5.83
CA LEU A 128 -2.89 -5.10 -4.45
C LEU A 128 -3.81 -3.91 -4.22
N MET A 129 -4.55 -3.93 -3.11
CA MET A 129 -5.36 -2.81 -2.63
C MET A 129 -4.96 -2.45 -1.21
N LEU A 130 -4.85 -1.16 -0.90
CA LEU A 130 -4.57 -0.65 0.44
C LEU A 130 -5.87 -0.36 1.19
N TYR A 131 -6.06 -0.94 2.37
CA TYR A 131 -7.14 -0.55 3.25
C TYR A 131 -6.79 0.75 3.99
N VAL A 132 -7.65 1.76 3.87
CA VAL A 132 -7.41 3.09 4.45
C VAL A 132 -8.26 3.38 5.69
N GLY A 133 -9.03 2.40 6.16
CA GLY A 133 -9.88 2.53 7.33
C GLY A 133 -11.28 3.02 7.01
N LYS A 134 -12.01 3.39 8.06
CA LYS A 134 -13.37 3.92 7.96
C LYS A 134 -13.34 5.44 7.72
N VAL A 135 -13.98 5.88 6.66
CA VAL A 135 -14.19 7.31 6.34
C VAL A 135 -15.68 7.51 6.09
N TYR A 136 -16.31 8.44 6.82
CA TYR A 136 -17.77 8.66 6.77
C TYR A 136 -18.59 7.36 6.83
N ASN A 137 -18.29 6.50 7.81
CA ASN A 137 -18.90 5.18 8.02
C ASN A 137 -18.69 4.13 6.91
N LYS A 138 -17.86 4.41 5.90
CA LYS A 138 -17.50 3.43 4.87
C LYS A 138 -16.08 2.91 5.11
N SER A 139 -15.92 1.60 5.20
CA SER A 139 -14.61 0.93 5.14
C SER A 139 -14.08 1.03 3.71
N LEU A 140 -13.02 1.81 3.50
CA LEU A 140 -12.51 2.10 2.15
C LEU A 140 -11.21 1.36 1.85
N VAL A 141 -11.06 0.93 0.61
CA VAL A 141 -9.79 0.48 0.03
C VAL A 141 -9.43 1.33 -1.19
N MET A 142 -8.14 1.40 -1.47
CA MET A 142 -7.57 2.21 -2.53
C MET A 142 -6.58 1.40 -3.35
N TYR A 143 -6.60 1.55 -4.66
CA TYR A 143 -5.71 0.81 -5.55
C TYR A 143 -5.47 1.56 -6.86
N HIS A 144 -4.33 1.33 -7.49
CA HIS A 144 -4.10 1.77 -8.87
C HIS A 144 -4.73 0.77 -9.85
N ASN A 145 -5.45 1.26 -10.86
CA ASN A 145 -6.20 0.40 -11.79
C ASN A 145 -5.35 -0.32 -12.87
N GLY A 146 -4.03 -0.22 -12.82
CA GLY A 146 -3.12 -0.78 -13.83
C GLY A 146 -3.16 -0.08 -15.19
N GLY A 147 -3.94 0.99 -15.34
CA GLY A 147 -4.01 1.77 -16.58
C GLY A 147 -2.70 2.52 -16.84
N LYS A 148 -2.46 2.88 -18.11
CA LYS A 148 -1.33 3.74 -18.52
C LYS A 148 -1.84 5.09 -19.03
N GLY A 149 -0.99 6.12 -18.97
CA GLY A 149 -1.29 7.45 -19.49
C GLY A 149 -2.54 8.06 -18.87
N LYS A 150 -3.47 8.56 -19.70
CA LYS A 150 -4.71 9.22 -19.25
C LYS A 150 -5.69 8.29 -18.51
N ASN A 151 -5.53 6.97 -18.67
CA ASN A 151 -6.39 5.96 -18.04
C ASN A 151 -5.86 5.50 -16.67
N ALA A 152 -4.62 5.87 -16.32
CA ALA A 152 -4.00 5.57 -15.04
C ALA A 152 -4.67 6.39 -13.93
N LYS A 153 -5.24 5.71 -12.93
CA LYS A 153 -5.89 6.38 -11.79
C LYS A 153 -5.88 5.52 -10.55
N ILE A 154 -5.83 6.19 -9.40
CA ILE A 154 -6.20 5.57 -8.13
C ILE A 154 -7.72 5.50 -8.02
N ARG A 155 -8.23 4.32 -7.71
CA ARG A 155 -9.63 4.06 -7.40
C ARG A 155 -9.80 4.01 -5.90
N ILE A 156 -10.95 4.50 -5.44
CA ILE A 156 -11.41 4.41 -4.06
C ILE A 156 -12.73 3.66 -4.11
N VAL A 157 -12.83 2.54 -3.41
CA VAL A 157 -14.04 1.72 -3.35
C VAL A 157 -14.28 1.30 -1.91
N SER A 158 -15.54 1.07 -1.52
CA SER A 158 -15.81 0.51 -0.21
C SER A 158 -15.65 -1.01 -0.22
N ILE A 159 -15.33 -1.59 0.94
CA ILE A 159 -15.36 -3.05 1.14
C ILE A 159 -16.73 -3.63 0.79
N ASN A 160 -17.81 -2.89 1.10
CA ASN A 160 -19.17 -3.31 0.74
C ASN A 160 -19.38 -3.37 -0.77
N ASP A 161 -18.89 -2.38 -1.52
CA ASP A 161 -18.97 -2.40 -3.00
C ASP A 161 -18.18 -3.58 -3.58
N LEU A 162 -17.01 -3.89 -3.00
CA LEU A 162 -16.22 -5.05 -3.41
C LEU A 162 -16.93 -6.37 -3.12
N LEU A 163 -17.55 -6.52 -1.95
CA LEU A 163 -18.30 -7.74 -1.59
C LEU A 163 -19.54 -7.95 -2.46
N ASN A 164 -20.07 -6.89 -3.07
CA ASN A 164 -21.20 -6.92 -4.00
C ASN A 164 -20.75 -6.75 -5.47
N SER A 165 -19.45 -6.92 -5.75
CA SER A 165 -18.92 -6.80 -7.12
C SER A 165 -19.56 -7.85 -8.03
N PRO A 166 -20.04 -7.46 -9.24
CA PRO A 166 -20.56 -8.43 -10.22
C PRO A 166 -19.46 -9.33 -10.78
N ASP A 167 -18.20 -8.87 -10.72
CA ASP A 167 -17.04 -9.64 -11.12
C ASP A 167 -16.52 -10.42 -9.91
N PRO A 168 -16.71 -11.77 -9.87
CA PRO A 168 -16.39 -12.58 -8.70
C PRO A 168 -14.88 -12.63 -8.41
N GLN A 169 -14.03 -12.29 -9.39
CA GLN A 169 -12.57 -12.34 -9.21
C GLN A 169 -12.09 -11.35 -8.14
N TRP A 170 -12.85 -10.29 -7.90
CA TRP A 170 -12.50 -9.22 -6.96
C TRP A 170 -13.18 -9.33 -5.59
N LEU A 171 -13.92 -10.40 -5.32
CA LEU A 171 -14.59 -10.59 -4.04
C LEU A 171 -13.57 -10.89 -2.93
N PRO A 172 -13.42 -10.05 -1.89
CA PRO A 172 -12.45 -10.29 -0.83
C PRO A 172 -13.05 -11.23 0.24
N ASN A 173 -13.25 -12.50 -0.10
CA ASN A 173 -13.79 -13.49 0.83
C ASN A 173 -13.06 -14.84 0.75
N ASN A 174 -13.24 -15.67 1.77
CA ASN A 174 -12.56 -16.96 1.90
C ASN A 174 -12.88 -17.99 0.80
N ARG A 175 -13.99 -17.82 0.08
CA ARG A 175 -14.42 -18.70 -1.02
C ARG A 175 -13.83 -18.30 -2.38
N ASN A 176 -13.32 -17.08 -2.53
CA ASN A 176 -12.69 -16.63 -3.77
C ASN A 176 -11.24 -17.15 -3.85
N PRO A 177 -10.90 -18.04 -4.81
CA PRO A 177 -9.54 -18.56 -4.96
C PRO A 177 -8.54 -17.48 -5.41
N PHE A 178 -9.01 -16.42 -6.08
CA PHE A 178 -8.16 -15.31 -6.48
C PHE A 178 -7.81 -14.38 -5.32
N PHE A 179 -8.61 -14.36 -4.26
CA PHE A 179 -8.30 -13.60 -3.05
C PHE A 179 -7.33 -14.38 -2.18
N VAL A 180 -6.06 -13.98 -2.21
CA VAL A 180 -4.98 -14.63 -1.46
C VAL A 180 -5.11 -14.31 0.03
N GLY A 181 -5.49 -13.08 0.36
CA GLY A 181 -5.86 -12.69 1.71
C GLY A 181 -5.51 -11.26 2.07
N ILE A 182 -5.58 -10.99 3.37
CA ILE A 182 -5.19 -9.75 4.01
C ILE A 182 -3.76 -9.91 4.51
N TYR A 183 -2.96 -8.89 4.30
CA TYR A 183 -1.59 -8.87 4.74
C TYR A 183 -1.25 -7.56 5.45
N LYS A 184 -0.47 -7.66 6.52
CA LYS A 184 0.10 -6.51 7.23
C LYS A 184 1.58 -6.42 6.93
N TRP A 185 2.13 -5.21 6.93
CA TRP A 185 3.56 -5.02 6.70
C TRP A 185 4.36 -5.46 7.92
N LYS A 186 5.40 -6.29 7.72
CA LYS A 186 6.17 -6.91 8.81
C LYS A 186 6.79 -5.87 9.76
N MET A 187 7.25 -4.76 9.21
CA MET A 187 7.90 -3.66 9.97
C MET A 187 6.98 -2.97 10.99
N PHE A 188 5.66 -3.15 10.90
CA PHE A 188 4.76 -2.59 11.91
C PHE A 188 5.01 -3.16 13.31
N GLN A 189 5.47 -4.41 13.42
CA GLN A 189 5.75 -5.01 14.72
C GLN A 189 7.05 -4.45 15.31
N ASP A 190 8.09 -4.32 14.49
CA ASP A 190 9.41 -3.89 14.98
C ASP A 190 9.42 -2.40 15.34
N ILE A 191 8.76 -1.56 14.54
CA ILE A 191 8.65 -0.12 14.83
C ILE A 191 7.80 0.13 16.09
N LYS A 192 6.86 -0.77 16.45
CA LYS A 192 6.08 -0.65 17.70
C LYS A 192 6.90 -0.96 18.96
N LYS A 193 8.05 -1.62 18.84
CA LYS A 193 8.93 -1.96 19.98
C LYS A 193 9.87 -0.79 20.36
N LEU A 194 9.95 0.23 19.51
CA LEU A 194 10.64 1.50 19.75
C LEU A 194 9.70 2.50 20.42
#